data_AF-A0A4R3JH97-F1
#
_entry.id   AF-A0A4R3JH97-F1
#
_cell.length_a   1.000
_cell.length_b   1.000
_cell.length_c   1.000
_cell.angle_alpha   90.00
_cell.angle_beta   90.00
_cell.angle_gamma   90.00
#
_symmetry.space_group_name_H-M   'P 1'
#
loop_
_entity.id
_entity.type
_entity.pdbx_description
1 polymer ?
#
loop_
_entity_poly.entity_id
_entity_poly.type
_entity_poly.pdbx_seq_one_letter_code
_entity_poly.pdbx_strand_id
1 'polypeptide(L)'
;MAYEFLKKLFGNQKDGEEPKAMTYAELEAAIDADKKIQVVDLKAGGYVAKEKLDAKITELDGVKQQLTDANDEIQSYKDMDIDGIKQKAADWEQKYNSETQKLNDKLIKQEREHQMDRYLDTVGLKSGAMYRDYVRRALEEKELKLEDGKFLGADDVMKELRENPDYKDAFVVEEPNPTGNEGGTGTEPNVGAPYFSAGTNSQTQEPKSSTFNFGFSGVRKHE
;
A
#
# COMPACT_ATOMS: atom_id res chain seq x y z
N MET A 1 59.17 9.01 -39.06
CA MET A 1 59.73 8.12 -40.10
C MET A 1 59.13 6.74 -39.89
N ALA A 2 58.27 6.25 -40.78
CA ALA A 2 57.38 5.11 -40.52
C ALA A 2 58.05 3.71 -40.66
N TYR A 3 59.33 3.64 -41.04
CA TYR A 3 59.96 2.36 -41.43
C TYR A 3 61.39 2.16 -40.89
N GLU A 4 61.66 2.62 -39.66
CA GLU A 4 62.97 2.45 -39.01
C GLU A 4 63.42 0.97 -38.91
N PHE A 5 62.48 0.02 -38.86
CA PHE A 5 62.80 -1.41 -38.84
C PHE A 5 63.48 -1.90 -40.14
N LEU A 6 63.25 -1.22 -41.27
CA LEU A 6 63.90 -1.56 -42.54
C LEU A 6 65.42 -1.29 -42.50
N LYS A 7 65.89 -0.33 -41.70
CA LYS A 7 67.34 -0.08 -41.53
C LYS A 7 68.07 -1.28 -40.94
N LYS A 8 67.38 -2.17 -40.24
CA LYS A 8 67.98 -3.42 -39.76
C LYS A 8 68.13 -4.48 -40.85
N LEU A 9 67.23 -4.46 -41.84
CA LEU A 9 67.29 -5.37 -42.98
C LEU A 9 68.32 -4.91 -44.02
N PHE A 10 68.37 -3.61 -44.29
CA PHE A 10 69.19 -3.05 -45.38
C PHE A 10 70.44 -2.29 -44.91
N GLY A 11 70.60 -2.06 -43.60
CA GLY A 11 71.66 -1.24 -43.02
C GLY A 11 71.34 0.26 -43.03
N ASN A 12 72.23 1.07 -42.43
CA ASN A 12 72.16 2.53 -42.53
C ASN A 12 72.84 2.97 -43.82
N GLN A 13 72.10 3.55 -44.76
CA GLN A 13 72.71 4.21 -45.92
C GLN A 13 73.44 5.48 -45.46
N LYS A 14 74.70 5.63 -45.88
CA LYS A 14 75.43 6.90 -45.77
C LYS A 14 75.20 7.73 -47.03
N ASP A 15 75.15 9.06 -46.89
CA ASP A 15 74.98 9.97 -48.03
C ASP A 15 76.09 9.74 -49.07
N GLY A 16 75.69 9.26 -50.27
CA GLY A 16 76.57 9.05 -51.42
C GLY A 16 76.92 7.60 -51.78
N GLU A 17 76.50 6.59 -51.01
CA GLU A 17 76.67 5.16 -51.35
C GLU A 17 75.42 4.57 -52.03
N GLU A 18 75.62 3.72 -53.04
CA GLU A 18 74.53 2.99 -53.70
C GLU A 18 73.80 2.09 -52.67
N PRO A 19 72.45 2.02 -52.71
CA PRO A 19 71.69 1.17 -51.82
C PRO A 19 72.18 -0.28 -51.88
N LYS A 20 72.33 -0.90 -50.71
CA LYS A 20 72.69 -2.32 -50.61
C LYS A 20 71.61 -3.17 -51.30
N ALA A 21 71.93 -3.68 -52.48
CA ALA A 21 71.11 -4.68 -53.15
C ALA A 21 71.20 -6.00 -52.39
N MET A 22 70.06 -6.66 -52.18
CA MET A 22 69.96 -7.92 -51.45
C MET A 22 69.16 -8.92 -52.29
N THR A 23 69.61 -10.17 -52.28
CA THR A 23 68.93 -11.29 -52.93
C THR A 23 67.77 -11.81 -52.07
N TYR A 24 66.88 -12.61 -52.65
CA TYR A 24 65.78 -13.25 -51.91
C TYR A 24 66.27 -14.04 -50.69
N ALA A 25 67.30 -14.88 -50.88
CA ALA A 25 67.83 -15.73 -49.81
C ALA A 25 68.43 -14.91 -48.65
N GLU A 26 69.07 -13.78 -48.97
CA GLU A 26 69.61 -12.87 -47.97
C GLU A 26 68.50 -12.11 -47.22
N LEU A 27 67.39 -11.77 -47.90
CA LEU A 27 66.21 -11.17 -47.26
C LEU A 27 65.57 -12.12 -46.25
N GLU A 28 65.39 -13.39 -46.64
CA GLU A 28 64.84 -14.43 -45.77
C GLU A 28 65.73 -14.64 -44.55
N ALA A 29 67.04 -14.77 -44.75
CA ALA A 29 68.01 -14.89 -43.66
C ALA A 29 68.02 -13.67 -42.72
N ALA A 30 67.85 -12.45 -43.25
CA ALA A 30 67.80 -11.22 -42.46
C ALA A 30 66.51 -11.11 -41.63
N ILE A 31 65.37 -11.55 -42.18
CA ILE A 31 64.10 -11.61 -41.45
C ILE A 31 64.18 -12.67 -40.34
N ASP A 32 64.72 -13.86 -40.63
CA ASP A 32 64.89 -14.93 -39.65
C ASP A 32 65.86 -14.54 -38.52
N ALA A 33 66.87 -13.73 -38.83
CA ALA A 33 67.84 -13.23 -37.86
C ALA A 33 67.23 -12.22 -36.86
N ASP A 34 66.24 -11.41 -37.26
CA ASP A 34 65.51 -10.51 -36.35
C ASP A 34 64.07 -10.99 -36.11
N LYS A 35 63.90 -11.80 -35.07
CA LYS A 35 62.60 -12.32 -34.60
C LYS A 35 61.53 -11.25 -34.30
N LYS A 36 61.91 -9.96 -34.26
CA LYS A 36 60.96 -8.84 -34.09
C LYS A 36 60.28 -8.45 -35.41
N ILE A 37 60.80 -8.90 -36.55
CA ILE A 37 60.20 -8.67 -37.87
C ILE A 37 59.35 -9.89 -38.21
N GLN A 38 58.03 -9.69 -38.24
CA GLN A 38 57.07 -10.71 -38.65
C GLN A 38 56.40 -10.25 -39.94
N VAL A 39 56.53 -11.06 -40.98
CA VAL A 39 55.87 -10.81 -42.28
C VAL A 39 54.66 -11.73 -42.36
N VAL A 40 53.48 -11.14 -42.59
CA VAL A 40 52.22 -11.88 -42.71
C VAL A 40 51.61 -11.60 -44.07
N ASP A 41 51.19 -12.65 -44.77
CA ASP A 41 50.41 -12.49 -45.99
C ASP A 41 48.96 -12.07 -45.65
N LEU A 42 48.59 -10.85 -46.03
CA LEU A 42 47.23 -10.35 -45.82
C LEU A 42 46.18 -11.13 -46.64
N LYS A 43 46.55 -11.71 -47.79
CA LYS A 43 45.63 -12.53 -48.59
C LYS A 43 45.30 -13.87 -47.93
N ALA A 44 46.19 -14.38 -47.09
CA ALA A 44 45.95 -15.60 -46.32
C ALA A 44 44.93 -15.40 -45.18
N GLY A 45 44.48 -14.16 -44.93
CA GLY A 45 43.38 -13.85 -44.01
C GLY A 45 43.73 -13.95 -42.51
N GLY A 46 45.00 -14.22 -42.18
CA GLY A 46 45.46 -14.38 -40.79
C GLY A 46 45.67 -13.07 -40.01
N TYR A 47 45.45 -11.91 -40.62
CA TYR A 47 45.66 -10.61 -39.98
C TYR A 47 44.33 -9.91 -39.68
N VAL A 48 44.17 -9.44 -38.43
CA VAL A 48 43.08 -8.56 -38.01
C VAL A 48 43.69 -7.21 -37.64
N ALA A 49 43.20 -6.15 -38.27
CA ALA A 49 43.60 -4.79 -37.92
C ALA A 49 43.29 -4.50 -36.44
N LYS A 50 44.20 -3.80 -35.77
CA LYS A 50 44.11 -3.50 -34.33
C LYS A 50 42.77 -2.84 -34.00
N GLU A 51 42.31 -1.91 -34.82
CA GLU A 51 41.04 -1.19 -34.63
C GLU A 51 39.84 -2.15 -34.63
N LYS A 52 39.86 -3.18 -35.48
CA LYS A 52 38.79 -4.18 -35.56
C LYS A 52 38.81 -5.13 -34.35
N LEU A 53 40.00 -5.47 -33.85
CA LEU A 53 40.15 -6.26 -32.63
C LEU A 53 39.64 -5.47 -31.41
N ASP A 54 40.11 -4.23 -31.26
CA ASP A 54 39.73 -3.35 -30.15
C ASP A 54 38.21 -3.11 -30.14
N ALA A 55 37.60 -2.85 -31.31
CA ALA A 55 36.15 -2.71 -31.44
C ALA A 55 35.39 -3.98 -31.00
N LYS A 56 35.91 -5.17 -31.34
CA LYS A 56 35.29 -6.44 -30.92
C LYS A 56 35.45 -6.72 -29.43
N ILE A 57 36.56 -6.31 -28.83
CA ILE A 57 36.75 -6.39 -27.37
C ILE A 57 35.74 -5.49 -26.67
N THR A 58 35.58 -4.23 -27.11
CA THR A 58 34.60 -3.29 -26.55
C THR A 58 33.17 -3.81 -26.70
N GLU A 59 32.80 -4.34 -27.86
CA GLU A 59 31.47 -4.94 -28.09
C GLU A 59 31.24 -6.13 -27.15
N LEU A 60 32.23 -7.00 -27.00
CA LEU A 60 32.15 -8.19 -26.16
C LEU A 60 32.01 -7.81 -24.67
N ASP A 61 32.78 -6.83 -24.21
CA ASP A 61 32.69 -6.33 -22.84
C ASP A 61 31.33 -5.66 -22.58
N GLY A 62 30.80 -4.89 -23.55
CA GLY A 62 29.45 -4.33 -23.49
C GLY A 62 28.36 -5.41 -23.40
N VAL A 63 28.47 -6.47 -24.21
CA VAL A 63 27.54 -7.61 -24.17
C VAL A 63 27.61 -8.36 -22.85
N LYS A 64 28.82 -8.56 -22.30
CA LYS A 64 28.98 -9.17 -20.96
C LYS A 64 28.35 -8.33 -19.86
N GLN A 65 28.51 -7.01 -19.93
CA GLN A 65 27.88 -6.08 -18.99
C GLN A 65 26.35 -6.22 -19.05
N GLN A 66 25.76 -6.15 -20.25
CA GLN A 66 24.32 -6.32 -20.44
C GLN A 66 23.80 -7.67 -19.93
N LEU A 67 24.59 -8.74 -20.12
CA LEU A 67 24.23 -10.07 -19.62
C LEU A 67 24.24 -10.13 -18.08
N THR A 68 25.22 -9.49 -17.43
CA THR A 68 25.27 -9.41 -15.97
C THR A 68 24.10 -8.60 -15.44
N ASP A 69 23.88 -7.40 -15.97
CA ASP A 69 22.80 -6.51 -15.55
C ASP A 69 21.41 -7.19 -15.72
N ALA A 70 21.19 -7.86 -16.85
CA ALA A 70 19.96 -8.61 -17.10
C ALA A 70 19.78 -9.79 -16.13
N ASN A 71 20.86 -10.50 -15.78
CA ASN A 71 20.77 -11.60 -14.82
C ASN A 71 20.47 -11.10 -13.41
N ASP A 72 21.08 -9.99 -12.99
CA ASP A 72 20.83 -9.36 -11.70
C ASP A 72 19.37 -8.87 -11.61
N GLU A 73 18.86 -8.27 -12.67
CA GLU A 73 17.45 -7.87 -12.75
C GLU A 73 16.50 -9.09 -12.70
N ILE A 74 16.81 -10.17 -13.42
CA ILE A 74 16.03 -11.41 -13.36
C ILE A 74 16.02 -12.01 -11.95
N GLN A 75 17.16 -11.98 -11.24
CA GLN A 75 17.22 -12.44 -9.85
C GLN A 75 16.39 -11.54 -8.93
N SER A 76 16.42 -10.22 -9.13
CA SER A 76 15.60 -9.31 -8.34
C SER A 76 14.10 -9.64 -8.41
N TYR A 77 13.60 -10.08 -9.56
CA TYR A 77 12.21 -10.52 -9.71
C TYR A 77 11.95 -11.91 -9.10
N LYS A 78 12.93 -12.82 -9.12
CA LYS A 78 12.80 -14.15 -8.51
C LYS A 78 12.84 -14.12 -6.99
N ASP A 79 13.64 -13.20 -6.44
CA ASP A 79 13.77 -12.97 -5.01
C ASP A 79 12.57 -12.19 -4.43
N MET A 80 11.67 -11.68 -5.27
CA MET A 80 10.41 -11.12 -4.80
C MET A 80 9.59 -12.20 -4.09
N ASP A 81 9.29 -11.96 -2.82
CA ASP A 81 8.42 -12.80 -2.00
C ASP A 81 6.94 -12.60 -2.38
N ILE A 82 6.57 -13.11 -3.55
CA ILE A 82 5.20 -13.04 -4.09
C ILE A 82 4.23 -13.78 -3.17
N ASP A 83 4.67 -14.88 -2.55
CA ASP A 83 3.82 -15.67 -1.66
C ASP A 83 3.54 -14.94 -0.35
N GLY A 84 4.55 -14.29 0.25
CA GLY A 84 4.36 -13.42 1.41
C GLY A 84 3.47 -12.20 1.10
N ILE A 85 3.55 -11.62 -0.11
CA ILE A 85 2.65 -10.55 -0.55
C ILE A 85 1.21 -11.06 -0.66
N LYS A 86 0.98 -12.22 -1.29
CA LYS A 86 -0.35 -12.83 -1.41
C LYS A 86 -0.94 -13.17 -0.05
N GLN A 87 -0.13 -13.71 0.86
CA GLN A 87 -0.56 -14.02 2.23
C GLN A 87 -1.01 -12.75 2.96
N LYS A 88 -0.20 -11.68 2.91
CA LYS A 88 -0.59 -10.40 3.51
C LYS A 88 -1.87 -9.86 2.89
N ALA A 89 -2.05 -9.94 1.56
CA ALA A 89 -3.29 -9.49 0.92
C ALA A 89 -4.52 -10.26 1.44
N ALA A 90 -4.42 -11.59 1.56
CA ALA A 90 -5.49 -12.42 2.11
C ALA A 90 -5.77 -12.11 3.59
N ASP A 91 -4.72 -11.93 4.41
CA ASP A 91 -4.87 -11.56 5.82
C ASP A 91 -5.59 -10.22 5.98
N TRP A 92 -5.27 -9.25 5.13
CA TRP A 92 -5.92 -7.93 5.11
C TRP A 92 -7.38 -8.02 4.67
N GLU A 93 -7.69 -8.80 3.65
CA GLU A 93 -9.06 -9.04 3.19
C GLU A 93 -9.90 -9.69 4.31
N GLN A 94 -9.37 -10.71 4.97
CA GLN A 94 -10.04 -11.37 6.09
C GLN A 94 -10.27 -10.40 7.26
N LYS A 95 -9.25 -9.60 7.61
CA LYS A 95 -9.35 -8.59 8.66
C LYS A 95 -10.41 -7.55 8.33
N TYR A 96 -10.41 -7.03 7.12
CA TYR A 96 -11.38 -6.04 6.65
C TYR A 96 -12.82 -6.58 6.74
N ASN A 97 -13.05 -7.79 6.24
CA ASN A 97 -14.36 -8.42 6.27
C ASN A 97 -14.83 -8.68 7.72
N SER A 98 -13.94 -9.17 8.58
CA SER A 98 -14.26 -9.41 10.00
C SER A 98 -14.56 -8.11 10.76
N GLU A 99 -13.77 -7.06 10.55
CA GLU A 99 -13.98 -5.76 11.20
C GLU A 99 -15.25 -5.08 10.71
N THR A 100 -15.56 -5.19 9.42
CA THR A 100 -16.80 -4.67 8.83
C THR A 100 -18.03 -5.37 9.43
N GLN A 101 -18.01 -6.70 9.55
CA GLN A 101 -19.08 -7.44 10.22
C GLN A 101 -19.23 -7.03 11.69
N LYS A 102 -18.13 -6.98 12.45
CA LYS A 102 -18.15 -6.55 13.86
C LYS A 102 -18.68 -5.12 14.01
N LEU A 103 -18.37 -4.22 13.09
CA LEU A 103 -18.86 -2.85 13.11
C LEU A 103 -20.37 -2.80 12.81
N ASN A 104 -20.83 -3.51 11.78
CA ASN A 104 -22.25 -3.62 11.47
C ASN A 104 -23.04 -4.22 12.64
N ASP A 105 -22.53 -5.29 13.26
CA ASP A 105 -23.16 -5.90 14.43
C ASP A 105 -23.26 -4.92 15.60
N LYS A 106 -22.22 -4.10 15.83
CA LYS A 106 -22.24 -3.05 16.85
C LYS A 106 -23.27 -1.97 16.54
N LEU A 107 -23.37 -1.55 15.28
CA LEU A 107 -24.34 -0.54 14.86
C LEU A 107 -25.77 -1.06 15.00
N ILE A 108 -26.04 -2.32 14.61
CA ILE A 108 -27.34 -2.95 14.76
C ILE A 108 -27.72 -3.04 16.25
N LYS A 109 -26.78 -3.47 17.11
CA LYS A 109 -27.01 -3.53 18.56
C LYS A 109 -27.30 -2.15 19.14
N GLN A 110 -26.48 -1.16 18.80
CA GLN A 110 -26.62 0.21 19.28
C GLN A 110 -27.96 0.82 18.83
N GLU A 111 -28.36 0.63 17.57
CA GLU A 111 -29.65 1.09 17.06
C GLU A 111 -30.80 0.43 17.82
N ARG A 112 -30.73 -0.88 18.04
CA ARG A 112 -31.75 -1.61 18.80
C ARG A 112 -31.85 -1.12 20.23
N GLU A 113 -30.71 -0.94 20.91
CA GLU A 113 -30.65 -0.40 22.29
C GLU A 113 -31.29 0.99 22.36
N HIS A 114 -30.94 1.89 21.43
CA HIS A 114 -31.53 3.23 21.39
C HIS A 114 -33.03 3.22 21.14
N GLN A 115 -33.52 2.41 20.20
CA GLN A 115 -34.96 2.31 19.97
C GLN A 115 -35.67 1.68 21.16
N MET A 116 -35.04 0.72 21.85
CA MET A 116 -35.60 0.09 23.04
C MET A 116 -35.74 1.13 24.16
N ASP A 117 -34.71 1.95 24.34
CA ASP A 117 -34.74 3.04 25.29
C ASP A 117 -35.84 4.05 25.01
N ARG A 118 -35.97 4.46 23.75
CA ARG A 118 -37.05 5.36 23.33
C ARG A 118 -38.43 4.75 23.52
N TYR A 119 -38.58 3.45 23.28
CA TYR A 119 -39.84 2.75 23.49
C TYR A 119 -40.20 2.68 24.98
N LEU A 120 -39.24 2.33 25.84
CA LEU A 120 -39.48 2.26 27.29
C LEU A 120 -39.84 3.62 27.89
N ASP A 121 -39.38 4.73 27.29
CA ASP A 121 -39.76 6.08 27.70
C ASP A 121 -41.23 6.41 27.39
N THR A 122 -41.86 5.75 26.42
CA THR A 122 -43.27 6.01 26.04
C THR A 122 -44.28 5.15 26.80
N VAL A 123 -43.86 4.02 27.37
CA VAL A 123 -44.78 3.03 27.97
C VAL A 123 -45.16 3.31 29.43
N GLY A 124 -44.79 4.47 29.99
CA GLY A 124 -45.29 4.93 31.30
C GLY A 124 -44.83 4.07 32.49
N LEU A 125 -43.53 3.78 32.57
CA LEU A 125 -42.93 3.04 33.69
C LEU A 125 -42.76 3.93 34.94
N LYS A 126 -42.82 3.32 36.12
CA LYS A 126 -42.45 4.02 37.36
C LYS A 126 -40.99 4.45 37.30
N SER A 127 -40.69 5.60 37.93
CA SER A 127 -39.31 6.10 38.02
C SER A 127 -38.43 5.12 38.79
N GLY A 128 -37.41 4.58 38.12
CA GLY A 128 -36.41 3.71 38.75
C GLY A 128 -35.75 2.79 37.72
N ALA A 129 -34.42 2.72 37.76
CA ALA A 129 -33.65 1.88 36.84
C ALA A 129 -34.06 0.39 36.90
N MET A 130 -34.41 -0.09 38.10
CA MET A 130 -34.85 -1.49 38.32
C MET A 130 -36.10 -1.85 37.51
N TYR A 131 -37.11 -0.98 37.46
CA TYR A 131 -38.36 -1.24 36.72
C TYR A 131 -38.13 -1.17 35.20
N ARG A 132 -37.29 -0.23 34.76
CA ARG A 132 -36.87 -0.12 33.36
C ARG A 132 -36.12 -1.37 32.92
N ASP A 133 -35.11 -1.80 33.67
CA ASP A 133 -34.29 -2.96 33.33
C ASP A 133 -35.10 -4.26 33.37
N TYR A 134 -36.06 -4.37 34.30
CA TYR A 134 -36.93 -5.54 34.41
C TYR A 134 -37.86 -5.70 33.20
N VAL A 135 -38.51 -4.62 32.77
CA VAL A 135 -39.38 -4.62 31.58
C VAL A 135 -38.55 -4.73 30.29
N ARG A 136 -37.38 -4.07 30.23
CA ARG A 136 -36.43 -4.18 29.11
C ARG A 136 -36.06 -5.64 28.86
N ARG A 137 -35.65 -6.35 29.91
CA ARG A 137 -35.23 -7.76 29.78
C ARG A 137 -36.35 -8.66 29.26
N ALA A 138 -37.58 -8.43 29.69
CA ALA A 138 -38.75 -9.17 29.21
C ALA A 138 -39.06 -8.90 27.72
N LEU A 139 -38.86 -7.67 27.24
CA LEU A 139 -38.97 -7.34 25.81
C LEU A 139 -37.81 -7.91 24.98
N GLU A 140 -36.59 -7.88 25.52
CA GLU A 140 -35.41 -8.43 24.85
C GLU A 140 -35.51 -9.96 24.69
N GLU A 141 -36.08 -10.66 25.67
CA GLU A 141 -36.33 -12.11 25.63
C GLU A 141 -37.30 -12.54 24.52
N LYS A 142 -38.19 -11.63 24.08
CA LYS A 142 -39.11 -11.89 22.96
C LYS A 142 -38.47 -11.70 21.58
N GLU A 143 -37.20 -11.29 21.53
CA GLU A 143 -36.43 -11.12 20.30
C GLU A 143 -37.17 -10.35 19.19
N LEU A 144 -37.87 -9.28 19.57
CA LEU A 144 -38.71 -8.51 18.65
C LEU A 144 -37.90 -7.92 17.49
N LYS A 145 -38.48 -7.99 16.28
CA LYS A 145 -37.88 -7.42 15.07
C LYS A 145 -38.04 -5.90 15.09
N LEU A 146 -36.97 -5.21 14.71
CA LEU A 146 -36.96 -3.76 14.54
C LEU A 146 -37.18 -3.45 13.05
N GLU A 147 -38.32 -2.84 12.71
CA GLU A 147 -38.63 -2.34 11.36
C GLU A 147 -38.95 -0.84 11.44
N ASP A 148 -38.36 -0.05 10.55
CA ASP A 148 -38.52 1.41 10.48
C ASP A 148 -38.34 2.13 11.84
N GLY A 149 -37.42 1.65 12.67
CA GLY A 149 -37.13 2.20 14.00
C GLY A 149 -38.20 1.88 15.05
N LYS A 150 -39.09 0.90 14.82
CA LYS A 150 -40.11 0.43 15.77
C LYS A 150 -40.01 -1.08 15.95
N PHE A 151 -40.25 -1.54 17.19
CA PHE A 151 -40.33 -2.97 17.46
C PHE A 151 -41.71 -3.50 17.08
N LEU A 152 -41.76 -4.39 16.10
CA LEU A 152 -42.99 -5.07 15.73
C LEU A 152 -43.45 -5.98 16.88
N GLY A 153 -44.72 -5.85 17.28
CA GLY A 153 -45.31 -6.63 18.36
C GLY A 153 -44.92 -6.17 19.77
N ALA A 154 -44.14 -5.11 19.92
CA ALA A 154 -43.79 -4.59 21.24
C ALA A 154 -45.02 -4.14 22.04
N ASP A 155 -46.00 -3.51 21.37
CA ASP A 155 -47.22 -3.07 22.03
C ASP A 155 -48.08 -4.22 22.57
N ASP A 156 -48.04 -5.38 21.90
CA ASP A 156 -48.79 -6.56 22.35
C ASP A 156 -48.07 -7.23 23.53
N VAL A 157 -46.74 -7.33 23.48
CA VAL A 157 -45.94 -7.79 24.62
C VAL A 157 -46.11 -6.86 25.82
N MET A 158 -46.17 -5.54 25.60
CA MET A 158 -46.36 -4.59 26.70
C MET A 158 -47.74 -4.67 27.34
N LYS A 159 -48.79 -4.99 26.58
CA LYS A 159 -50.10 -5.29 27.15
C LYS A 159 -50.05 -6.56 28.01
N GLU A 160 -49.42 -7.62 27.52
CA GLU A 160 -49.22 -8.87 28.27
C GLU A 160 -48.45 -8.62 29.58
N LEU A 161 -47.39 -7.80 29.54
CA LEU A 161 -46.62 -7.43 30.72
C LEU A 161 -47.41 -6.56 31.70
N ARG A 162 -48.30 -5.69 31.23
CA ARG A 162 -49.18 -4.89 32.11
C ARG A 162 -50.22 -5.76 32.84
N GLU A 163 -50.68 -6.82 32.20
CA GLU A 163 -51.65 -7.77 32.76
C GLU A 163 -50.98 -8.81 33.69
N ASN A 164 -49.70 -9.10 33.48
CA ASN A 164 -48.97 -10.07 34.28
C ASN A 164 -48.71 -9.55 35.70
N PRO A 165 -49.13 -10.27 36.77
CA PRO A 165 -48.93 -9.85 38.16
C PRO A 165 -47.48 -9.59 38.52
N ASP A 166 -46.51 -10.25 37.88
CA ASP A 166 -45.08 -10.09 38.16
C ASP A 166 -44.53 -8.74 37.69
N TYR A 167 -45.15 -8.13 36.66
CA TYR A 167 -44.70 -6.90 36.02
C TYR A 167 -45.60 -5.69 36.30
N LYS A 168 -46.80 -5.92 36.82
CA LYS A 168 -47.81 -4.90 37.13
C LYS A 168 -47.27 -3.77 38.03
N ASP A 169 -46.40 -4.10 38.98
CA ASP A 169 -45.80 -3.13 39.89
C ASP A 169 -44.82 -2.16 39.23
N ALA A 170 -44.34 -2.47 38.02
CA ALA A 170 -43.40 -1.64 37.26
C ALA A 170 -44.07 -0.48 36.50
N PHE A 171 -45.40 -0.53 36.32
CA PHE A 171 -46.16 0.50 35.60
C PHE A 171 -46.77 1.53 36.55
N VAL A 172 -46.86 2.78 36.10
CA VAL A 172 -47.57 3.81 36.86
C VAL A 172 -49.05 3.43 36.94
N VAL A 173 -49.59 3.39 38.16
CA VAL A 173 -51.04 3.27 38.37
C VAL A 173 -51.60 4.67 38.13
N GLU A 174 -52.39 4.83 37.08
CA GLU A 174 -53.21 6.03 36.92
C GLU A 174 -54.30 6.03 38.00
N GLU A 175 -53.98 6.57 39.17
CA GLU A 175 -55.02 7.07 40.07
C GLU A 175 -55.66 8.30 39.40
N PRO A 176 -57.00 8.40 39.32
CA PRO A 176 -57.66 9.58 38.77
C PRO A 176 -57.34 10.77 39.66
N ASN A 177 -56.41 11.62 39.21
CA ASN A 177 -56.03 12.81 39.95
C ASN A 177 -57.24 13.77 40.03
N PRO A 178 -57.71 14.18 41.23
CA PRO A 178 -58.77 15.18 41.34
C PRO A 178 -58.19 16.55 40.97
N THR A 179 -58.91 17.23 40.10
CA THR A 179 -58.61 18.55 39.55
C THR A 179 -58.66 19.64 40.64
N GLY A 180 -57.76 20.64 40.58
CA GLY A 180 -57.88 21.86 41.39
C GLY A 180 -56.74 22.85 41.14
N ASN A 181 -57.07 23.98 40.52
CA ASN A 181 -56.20 24.96 39.87
C ASN A 181 -55.87 26.20 40.78
N GLU A 182 -54.94 27.04 40.29
CA GLU A 182 -54.68 28.47 40.60
C GLU A 182 -53.71 28.81 41.75
N GLY A 183 -52.63 29.60 41.59
CA GLY A 183 -52.06 30.32 40.44
C GLY A 183 -50.88 31.25 40.84
N GLY A 184 -50.10 31.72 39.84
CA GLY A 184 -49.17 32.87 39.88
C GLY A 184 -47.68 32.53 39.96
N THR A 185 -46.74 33.00 39.12
CA THR A 185 -46.72 34.07 38.09
C THR A 185 -45.50 33.89 37.15
N GLY A 186 -45.68 34.17 35.84
CA GLY A 186 -44.74 34.52 34.74
C GLY A 186 -43.24 34.15 34.82
N THR A 187 -42.61 33.60 33.77
CA THR A 187 -42.34 34.29 32.49
C THR A 187 -41.80 33.28 31.45
N GLU A 188 -42.29 33.34 30.22
CA GLU A 188 -41.73 32.70 29.01
C GLU A 188 -41.93 33.66 27.82
N PRO A 189 -41.30 33.50 26.65
CA PRO A 189 -40.12 32.69 26.30
C PRO A 189 -39.10 33.47 25.42
N ASN A 190 -37.91 32.91 25.18
CA ASN A 190 -37.17 33.22 23.94
C ASN A 190 -36.63 31.93 23.32
N VAL A 191 -37.19 31.59 22.16
CA VAL A 191 -36.82 30.45 21.32
C VAL A 191 -36.04 31.03 20.15
N GLY A 192 -34.77 30.63 19.97
CA GLY A 192 -34.05 30.99 18.75
C GLY A 192 -32.53 30.89 18.79
N ALA A 193 -32.00 29.65 18.75
CA ALA A 193 -30.85 29.21 17.92
C ALA A 193 -30.29 27.87 18.46
N PRO A 194 -29.92 26.91 17.61
CA PRO A 194 -29.18 25.72 18.05
C PRO A 194 -27.77 26.13 18.51
N TYR A 195 -27.35 25.62 19.66
CA TYR A 195 -25.96 25.69 20.10
C TYR A 195 -25.14 24.70 19.26
N PHE A 196 -24.22 25.22 18.43
CA PHE A 196 -23.11 24.44 17.91
C PHE A 196 -21.99 24.47 18.96
N SER A 197 -21.45 23.31 19.31
CA SER A 197 -20.20 23.24 20.08
C SER A 197 -19.11 23.97 19.30
N ALA A 198 -18.43 24.91 19.95
CA ALA A 198 -17.29 25.60 19.39
C ALA A 198 -16.23 24.57 18.96
N GLY A 199 -15.80 24.63 17.70
CA GLY A 199 -14.76 23.77 17.17
C GLY A 199 -13.50 23.88 18.02
N THR A 200 -12.94 22.73 18.42
CA THR A 200 -11.60 22.68 19.00
C THR A 200 -10.64 23.27 17.99
N ASN A 201 -10.03 24.39 18.37
CA ASN A 201 -8.97 25.04 17.62
C ASN A 201 -7.73 24.14 17.67
N SER A 202 -7.64 23.19 16.74
CA SER A 202 -6.41 22.45 16.49
C SER A 202 -5.40 23.44 15.95
N GLN A 203 -4.46 23.85 16.80
CA GLN A 203 -3.23 24.48 16.37
C GLN A 203 -2.62 23.64 15.25
N THR A 204 -2.35 24.29 14.12
CA THR A 204 -1.51 23.80 13.04
C THR A 204 -0.19 23.31 13.62
N GLN A 205 -0.08 21.99 13.77
CA GLN A 205 1.17 21.29 13.87
C GLN A 205 1.33 20.51 12.57
N GLU A 206 2.47 20.73 11.91
CA GLU A 206 2.84 20.11 10.64
C GLU A 206 2.54 18.60 10.65
N PRO A 207 1.99 18.05 9.56
CA PRO A 207 1.75 16.62 9.47
C PRO A 207 3.10 15.90 9.42
N LYS A 208 3.50 15.29 10.54
CA LYS A 208 4.51 14.24 10.54
C LYS A 208 3.99 13.10 9.68
N SER A 209 4.61 12.95 8.51
CA SER A 209 4.70 11.76 7.65
C SER A 209 3.47 10.85 7.62
N SER A 210 2.75 10.90 6.49
CA SER A 210 1.83 9.86 6.04
C SER A 210 2.29 8.45 6.43
N THR A 211 1.52 7.79 7.28
CA THR A 211 1.70 6.36 7.65
C THR A 211 1.24 5.40 6.54
N PHE A 212 0.91 5.93 5.36
CA PHE A 212 0.59 5.14 4.17
C PHE A 212 1.55 5.49 3.04
N ASN A 213 2.73 4.88 3.07
CA ASN A 213 3.64 4.86 1.94
C ASN A 213 3.51 3.48 1.26
N PHE A 214 2.64 3.38 0.26
CA PHE A 214 2.69 2.23 -0.66
C PHE A 214 3.97 2.39 -1.49
N GLY A 215 4.94 1.51 -1.25
CA GLY A 215 6.27 1.50 -1.89
C GLY A 215 6.25 1.17 -3.38
N PHE A 216 5.30 1.69 -4.14
CA PHE A 216 5.42 1.76 -5.59
C PHE A 216 6.27 2.99 -5.93
N SER A 217 7.59 2.84 -5.79
CA SER A 217 8.56 3.67 -6.50
C SER A 217 8.45 3.35 -7.99
N GLY A 218 7.37 3.82 -8.60
CA GLY A 218 7.19 3.84 -10.04
C GLY A 218 8.26 4.74 -10.63
N VAL A 219 9.21 4.10 -11.30
CA VAL A 219 10.12 4.62 -12.32
C VAL A 219 9.64 5.98 -12.87
N ARG A 220 10.32 7.07 -12.49
CA ARG A 220 10.26 8.32 -13.27
C ARG A 220 11.50 8.45 -14.12
N LYS A 221 11.21 8.74 -15.38
CA LYS A 221 12.08 8.96 -16.54
C LYS A 221 13.31 9.81 -16.22
N HIS A 222 14.45 9.35 -16.71
CA HIS A 222 15.58 10.22 -17.02
C HIS A 222 15.19 11.11 -18.21
N GLU A 223 15.32 12.43 -18.04
CA GLU A 223 15.65 13.34 -19.15
C GLU A 223 17.16 13.29 -19.42
#